data_AF-A0A6P0BDX1-F1
#
_entry.id   AF-A0A6P0BDX1-F1
#
_cell.length_a   1.000
_cell.length_b   1.000
_cell.length_c   1.000
_cell.angle_alpha   90.00
_cell.angle_beta   90.00
_cell.angle_gamma   90.00
#
_symmetry.space_group_name_H-M   'P 1'
#
loop_
_entity.id
_entity.type
_entity.pdbx_description
1 polymer ?
#
loop_
_entity_poly.entity_id
_entity_poly.type
_entity_poly.pdbx_seq_one_letter_code
_entity_poly.pdbx_strand_id
1 'polypeptide(L)' 'MIYALRRRAGSTRQTLVEFSGKRQLQAATVSGENTFSVVAADAAHDWVRRGSEHETGLYVDGVKIRYAAPQA' A
#
# COMPACT_ATOMS: atom_id res chain seq x y z
N MET A 1 7.94 0.28 9.26
CA MET A 1 6.84 0.04 8.29
C MET A 1 6.01 1.30 8.17
N ILE A 2 5.54 1.63 6.98
CA ILE A 2 4.60 2.73 6.73
C ILE A 2 3.33 2.10 6.19
N TYR A 3 2.19 2.42 6.80
CA TYR A 3 0.88 1.97 6.37
C TYR A 3 0.20 3.06 5.56
N ALA A 4 -0.41 2.69 4.44
CA ALA A 4 -1.21 3.63 3.67
C ALA A 4 -2.42 2.95 3.03
N LEU A 5 -3.52 3.68 2.94
CA LEU A 5 -4.66 3.29 2.13
C LEU A 5 -4.42 3.71 0.69
N ARG A 6 -4.36 2.73 -0.21
CA ARG A 6 -4.31 2.91 -1.66
C ARG A 6 -5.72 3.06 -2.20
N ARG A 7 -5.91 4.03 -3.09
CA ARG A 7 -7.10 4.18 -3.93
C ARG A 7 -6.68 4.32 -5.39
N ARG A 8 -7.28 3.55 -6.29
CA ARG A 8 -7.08 3.70 -7.74
C ARG A 8 -7.87 4.90 -8.26
N ALA A 9 -7.30 5.67 -9.20
CA ALA A 9 -8.03 6.73 -9.89
C ALA A 9 -9.35 6.19 -10.49
N GLY A 10 -10.46 6.88 -10.23
CA GLY A 10 -11.80 6.44 -10.67
C GLY A 10 -12.43 5.30 -9.85
N SER A 11 -11.83 4.87 -8.74
CA SER A 11 -12.40 3.86 -7.84
C SER A 11 -12.56 4.39 -6.41
N THR A 12 -13.59 3.93 -5.71
CA THR A 12 -13.76 4.14 -4.27
C THR A 12 -13.16 3.02 -3.43
N ARG A 13 -12.71 1.91 -4.05
CA ARG A 13 -12.10 0.79 -3.35
C ARG A 13 -10.80 1.24 -2.68
N GLN A 14 -10.67 0.88 -1.41
CA GLN A 14 -9.48 1.15 -0.63
C GLN A 14 -8.81 -0.17 -0.25
N THR A 15 -7.50 -0.22 -0.41
CA THR A 15 -6.66 -1.36 -0.02
C THR A 15 -5.63 -0.85 0.97
N LEU A 16 -5.46 -1.52 2.12
CA LEU A 16 -4.34 -1.23 3.01
C LEU A 16 -3.06 -1.78 2.38
N VAL A 17 -1.99 -0.98 2.38
CA VAL A 17 -0.68 -1.34 1.83
C VAL A 17 0.40 -1.07 2.86
N GLU A 18 1.33 -2.02 3.01
CA GLU A 18 2.53 -1.87 3.82
C GLU A 18 3.75 -1.52 2.96
N PHE A 19 4.44 -0.43 3.31
CA PHE A 19 5.71 -0.05 2.73
C PHE A 19 6.85 -0.23 3.73
N SER A 20 8.00 -0.73 3.26
CA SER A 20 9.19 -0.92 4.10
C SER A 20 9.82 0.42 4.53
N GLY A 21 9.62 1.50 3.77
CA GLY A 21 10.10 2.83 4.10
C GLY A 21 9.65 3.94 3.16
N LYS A 22 10.02 5.20 3.49
CA LYS A 22 9.58 6.41 2.78
C LYS A 22 9.92 6.41 1.29
N ARG A 23 11.06 5.82 0.90
CA ARG A 23 11.50 5.74 -0.50
C ARG A 23 10.55 4.92 -1.37
N GLN A 24 10.01 3.81 -0.86
CA GLN A 24 9.02 3.00 -1.58
C GLN A 24 7.69 3.74 -1.71
N LEU A 25 7.22 4.39 -0.65
CA LEU A 25 6.01 5.20 -0.71
C LEU A 25 6.13 6.31 -1.78
N GLN A 26 7.26 7.02 -1.82
CA GLN A 26 7.49 8.05 -2.83
C GLN A 26 7.45 7.47 -4.24
N ALA A 27 8.18 6.39 -4.48
CA ALA A 27 8.23 5.77 -5.81
C ALA A 27 6.85 5.21 -6.24
N ALA A 28 6.05 4.71 -5.31
CA ALA A 28 4.66 4.28 -5.54
C ALA A 28 3.74 5.45 -5.96
N THR A 29 3.94 6.63 -5.38
CA THR A 29 3.12 7.83 -5.61
C THR A 29 3.39 8.47 -6.98
N VAL A 30 4.59 8.27 -7.55
CA VAL A 30 4.98 8.82 -8.86
C VAL A 30 4.18 8.23 -10.04
N SER A 31 3.59 7.03 -9.89
CA SER A 31 2.85 6.37 -10.97
C SER A 31 1.56 7.07 -11.41
N GLY A 32 0.98 7.96 -10.60
CA GLY A 32 -0.25 8.70 -10.92
C GLY A 32 -1.55 7.87 -10.98
N GLU A 33 -1.46 6.54 -11.14
CA GLU A 33 -2.62 5.63 -11.17
C GLU A 33 -3.27 5.44 -9.79
N ASN A 34 -2.50 5.65 -8.71
CA ASN A 34 -2.92 5.39 -7.35
C ASN A 34 -2.65 6.59 -6.45
N THR A 35 -3.61 6.90 -5.59
CA THR A 35 -3.45 7.84 -4.48
C THR A 35 -3.24 7.06 -3.18
N PHE A 36 -2.29 7.51 -2.35
CA PHE A 36 -1.98 6.89 -1.07
C PHE A 36 -2.26 7.87 0.07
N SER A 37 -2.97 7.42 1.10
CA SER A 37 -3.18 8.16 2.35
C SER A 37 -2.52 7.42 3.49
N VAL A 38 -1.47 8.00 4.08
CA VAL A 38 -0.76 7.39 5.21
C VAL A 38 -1.68 7.29 6.42
N VAL A 39 -1.66 6.15 7.11
CA VAL A 39 -2.45 5.89 8.30
C VAL A 39 -1.57 5.46 9.47
N ALA A 40 -2.05 5.68 10.69
CA ALA A 40 -1.39 5.20 11.90
C ALA A 40 -1.40 3.66 11.97
N ALA A 41 -0.41 3.09 12.66
CA ALA A 41 -0.27 1.64 12.80
C ALA A 41 -1.51 1.00 13.46
N ASP A 42 -2.09 1.65 14.48
CA ASP A 42 -3.29 1.13 15.16
C ASP A 42 -4.49 1.04 14.22
N ALA A 43 -4.70 2.05 13.37
CA ALA A 43 -5.75 2.05 12.36
C ALA A 43 -5.52 0.95 11.30
N ALA A 44 -4.27 0.69 10.93
CA ALA A 44 -3.91 -0.38 10.02
C ALA A 44 -4.16 -1.77 10.64
N HIS A 45 -3.81 -1.97 11.91
CA HIS A 45 -4.10 -3.21 12.61
C HIS A 45 -5.60 -3.46 12.75
N ASP A 46 -6.39 -2.44 13.07
CA ASP A 46 -7.84 -2.55 13.13
C ASP A 46 -8.46 -2.85 11.76
N TRP A 47 -7.92 -2.30 10.67
CA TRP A 47 -8.34 -2.62 9.31
C TRP A 47 -8.17 -4.12 8.99
N VAL A 48 -6.98 -4.67 9.29
CA VAL A 48 -6.70 -6.11 9.11
C VAL A 48 -7.59 -6.96 10.01
N ARG A 49 -7.77 -6.58 11.28
CA ARG A 49 -8.63 -7.29 12.22
C ARG A 49 -10.09 -7.36 11.75
N ARG A 50 -10.57 -6.34 11.03
CA ARG A 50 -11.91 -6.31 10.43
C ARG A 50 -12.02 -7.15 9.16
N GLY A 51 -10.96 -7.82 8.71
CA GLY A 51 -10.94 -8.63 7.49
C GLY A 51 -10.98 -7.80 6.20
N SER A 52 -10.60 -6.52 6.26
CA SER A 52 -10.58 -5.65 5.09
C SER A 52 -9.35 -5.92 4.22
N GLU A 53 -9.44 -5.59 2.93
CA GLU A 53 -8.39 -5.92 1.95
C GLU A 53 -7.04 -5.32 2.32
N HIS A 54 -6.03 -6.17 2.34
CA HIS A 54 -4.68 -5.84 2.79
C HIS A 54 -3.64 -6.50 1.88
N GLU A 55 -2.72 -5.69 1.36
CA GLU A 55 -1.61 -6.14 0.55
C GLU A 55 -0.28 -5.93 1.28
N THR A 56 0.45 -7.02 1.43
CA THR A 56 1.76 -7.07 2.08
C THR A 56 2.84 -7.42 1.06
N GLY A 57 4.09 -7.06 1.36
CA GLY A 57 5.22 -7.41 0.48
C GLY A 57 5.26 -6.65 -0.84
N LEU A 58 4.71 -5.43 -0.93
CA LEU A 58 4.86 -4.64 -2.16
C LEU A 58 6.29 -4.05 -2.26
N TYR A 59 6.89 -4.13 -3.44
CA TYR A 59 8.13 -3.43 -3.75
C TYR A 59 7.94 -2.56 -5.00
N VAL A 60 8.76 -1.52 -5.11
CA VAL A 60 8.74 -0.65 -6.27
C VAL A 60 9.88 -1.04 -7.20
N ASP A 61 9.54 -1.38 -8.44
CA ASP A 61 10.45 -1.63 -9.54
C ASP A 61 10.35 -0.49 -10.55
N GLY A 62 11.33 0.40 -10.53
CA GLY A 62 11.28 1.67 -11.25
C GLY A 62 10.12 2.55 -10.75
N VAL A 63 9.07 2.68 -11.57
CA VAL A 63 7.83 3.44 -11.26
C VAL A 63 6.62 2.55 -11.01
N LYS A 64 6.78 1.22 -11.10
CA LYS A 64 5.66 0.28 -10.95
C LYS A 64 5.72 -0.40 -9.59
N ILE A 65 4.58 -0.41 -8.90
CA ILE A 65 4.41 -1.22 -7.69
C ILE A 65 4.21 -2.66 -8.14
N ARG A 66 5.07 -3.56 -7.66
CA ARG A 66 4.98 -5.01 -7.90
C ARG A 66 4.76 -5.72 -6.57
N TYR A 67 4.08 -6.86 -6.64
CA TYR A 67 3.99 -7.80 -5.53
C TYR A 67 5.33 -8.53 -5.40
N ALA A 68 5.89 -8.60 -4.19
CA ALA A 68 6.92 -9.58 -3.90
C ALA A 68 6.34 -10.97 -4.20
N ALA A 69 7.15 -11.82 -4.83
CA ALA A 69 6.80 -13.23 -4.92
C ALA A 69 6.53 -13.75 -3.49
N PRO A 70 5.48 -14.54 -3.27
CA PRO A 70 5.28 -15.18 -1.98
C PRO A 70 6.54 -15.97 -1.65
N GLN A 71 7.16 -15.70 -0.49
CA GLN A 71 8.23 -16.57 0.01
C GLN A 71 7.61 -17.94 0.25
N ALA A 72 8.08 -18.93 -0.53
CA ALA A 72 7.73 -20.33 -0.40
C ALA A 72 8.36 -20.95 0.84
#